data_AF-A0A917QI47-F1
#
_entry.id   AF-A0A917QI47-F1
#
_cell.length_a   1.000
_cell.length_b   1.000
_cell.length_c   1.000
_cell.angle_alpha   90.00
_cell.angle_beta   90.00
_cell.angle_gamma   90.00
#
_symmetry.space_group_name_H-M   'P 1'
#
loop_
_entity.id
_entity.type
_entity.pdbx_description
1 polymer ?
#
loop_
_entity_poly.entity_id
_entity_poly.type
_entity_poly.pdbx_seq_one_letter_code
_entity_poly.pdbx_strand_id
1 'polypeptide(L)'
;MVLREPERPVTVVVDGLDQEPAPRPLIELLDRLRRLGFRLLIVFRTEGGTGWTAVRDVLLTPALEDHADLLLTSLEEREVDHATRRDIVGSGSLGSASEVADLRRTERRAIDGVSDPQERLKRLRKLIKALRADILAHVPPSLRSHGGQA
;
A
#
# COMPACT_ATOMS: atom_id res chain seq x y z
N MET A 1 20.66 -1.41 16.20
CA MET A 1 19.86 -2.55 16.69
C MET A 1 18.86 -2.87 15.59
N VAL A 2 19.09 -3.93 14.81
CA VAL A 2 18.19 -4.29 13.70
C VAL A 2 17.03 -5.05 14.32
N LEU A 3 15.88 -4.40 14.47
CA LEU A 3 14.65 -5.10 14.82
C LEU A 3 14.37 -6.07 13.67
N ARG A 4 14.52 -7.38 13.92
CA ARG A 4 14.00 -8.40 13.01
C ARG A 4 12.51 -8.12 12.86
N GLU A 5 12.03 -7.98 11.63
CA GLU A 5 10.59 -7.92 11.37
C GLU A 5 9.96 -9.17 11.98
N PRO A 6 8.92 -9.02 12.83
CA PRO A 6 8.27 -10.18 13.42
C PRO A 6 7.69 -11.06 12.31
N GLU A 7 7.87 -12.39 12.40
CA GLU A 7 7.43 -13.38 11.42
C GLU A 7 5.94 -13.26 11.04
N ARG A 8 5.14 -12.63 11.92
CA ARG A 8 3.80 -12.14 11.61
C ARG A 8 3.64 -10.75 12.21
N PRO A 9 3.25 -9.74 11.41
CA PRO A 9 2.95 -8.42 11.95
C PRO A 9 1.76 -8.51 12.91
N VAL A 10 1.92 -7.89 14.09
CA VAL A 10 0.90 -7.84 15.13
C VAL A 10 -0.25 -6.95 14.66
N THR A 11 -1.48 -7.46 14.80
CA THR A 11 -2.70 -6.71 14.47
C THR A 11 -3.33 -6.18 15.74
N VAL A 12 -3.57 -4.87 15.79
CA VAL A 12 -4.34 -4.19 16.82
C VAL A 12 -5.74 -3.93 16.28
N VAL A 13 -6.75 -4.47 16.96
CA VAL A 13 -8.16 -4.25 16.63
C VAL A 13 -8.71 -3.22 17.59
N VAL A 14 -9.30 -2.15 17.04
CA VAL A 14 -9.96 -1.10 17.81
C VAL A 14 -11.43 -1.08 17.40
N ASP A 15 -12.30 -1.37 18.35
CA ASP A 15 -13.75 -1.38 18.18
C ASP A 15 -14.38 -0.21 18.94
N GLY A 16 -15.25 0.54 18.27
CA GLY A 16 -15.99 1.65 18.88
C GLY A 16 -15.21 2.95 19.01
N LEU A 17 -14.14 3.16 18.23
CA LEU A 17 -13.41 4.44 18.20
C LEU A 17 -14.33 5.63 17.85
N ASP A 18 -15.39 5.37 17.10
CA ASP A 18 -16.41 6.35 16.72
C ASP A 18 -17.28 6.84 17.87
N GLN A 19 -17.27 6.11 18.98
CA GLN A 19 -18.04 6.38 20.20
C GLN A 19 -17.18 7.04 21.29
N GLU A 20 -15.87 7.17 21.08
CA GLU A 20 -14.94 7.79 22.03
C GLU A 20 -15.13 9.32 22.03
N PRO A 21 -15.55 9.95 23.15
CA PRO A 21 -15.82 11.39 23.21
C PRO A 21 -14.61 12.26 22.88
N ALA A 22 -13.40 11.79 23.18
CA ALA A 22 -12.15 12.49 22.90
C ALA A 22 -11.17 11.58 22.13
N PRO A 23 -11.39 11.33 20.82
CA PRO A 23 -10.67 10.28 20.10
C PRO A 23 -9.21 10.63 19.78
N ARG A 24 -8.81 11.90 19.96
CA ARG A 24 -7.50 12.40 19.54
C ARG A 24 -6.30 11.68 20.19
N PRO A 25 -6.21 11.52 21.52
CA PRO A 25 -5.06 10.83 22.13
C PRO A 25 -4.95 9.38 21.67
N LEU A 26 -6.08 8.71 21.47
CA LEU A 26 -6.11 7.35 20.95
C LEU A 26 -5.63 7.30 19.49
N ILE A 27 -6.06 8.24 18.64
CA ILE A 27 -5.57 8.35 17.26
C ILE A 27 -4.06 8.59 17.21
N GLU A 28 -3.52 9.44 18.09
CA GLU A 28 -2.07 9.70 18.18
C GLU A 28 -1.29 8.44 18.58
N LEU A 29 -1.82 7.64 19.51
CA LEU A 29 -1.25 6.34 19.86
C LEU A 29 -1.30 5.37 18.68
N LEU A 30 -2.42 5.30 17.97
CA LEU A 30 -2.59 4.43 16.80
C LEU A 30 -1.63 4.80 15.68
N ASP A 31 -1.37 6.09 15.42
CA ASP A 31 -0.37 6.49 14.41
C ASP A 31 1.04 6.02 14.80
N ARG A 32 1.40 6.10 16.09
CA ARG A 32 2.68 5.57 16.56
C ARG A 32 2.78 4.06 16.37
N LEU A 33 1.73 3.32 16.70
CA LEU A 33 1.69 1.86 16.48
C LEU A 33 1.82 1.52 15.00
N ARG A 34 1.12 2.23 14.12
CA ARG A 34 1.24 2.07 12.65
C ARG A 34 2.69 2.26 12.19
N ARG A 35 3.35 3.34 12.63
CA ARG A 35 4.76 3.63 12.29
C ARG A 35 5.74 2.58 12.83
N LEU A 36 5.38 1.88 13.91
CA LEU A 36 6.13 0.76 14.46
C LEU A 36 5.87 -0.58 13.73
N GLY A 37 5.07 -0.58 12.66
CA GLY A 37 4.78 -1.76 11.84
C GLY A 37 3.59 -2.59 12.33
N PHE A 38 2.78 -2.08 13.27
CA PHE A 38 1.55 -2.75 13.66
C PHE A 38 0.47 -2.57 12.57
N ARG A 39 -0.26 -3.66 12.30
CA ARG A 39 -1.46 -3.60 11.46
C ARG A 39 -2.63 -3.11 12.30
N LEU A 40 -3.38 -2.15 11.79
CA LEU A 40 -4.54 -1.61 12.49
C LEU A 40 -5.83 -2.05 11.78
N LEU A 41 -6.78 -2.57 12.55
CA LEU A 41 -8.15 -2.79 12.12
C LEU A 41 -9.07 -1.94 13.00
N ILE A 42 -9.65 -0.90 12.42
CA ILE A 42 -10.54 0.03 13.12
C ILE A 42 -11.97 -0.24 12.66
N VAL A 43 -12.84 -0.58 13.60
CA VAL A 43 -14.25 -0.87 13.35
C VAL A 43 -15.07 0.32 13.85
N PHE A 44 -15.77 0.98 12.91
CA PHE A 44 -16.73 2.04 13.19
C PHE A 44 -18.12 1.43 13.33
N ARG A 45 -18.82 1.73 14.43
CA ARG A 45 -20.18 1.23 14.69
C ARG A 45 -21.25 2.14 14.10
N THR A 46 -20.96 3.43 13.98
CA THR A 46 -21.82 4.45 13.41
C THR A 46 -21.12 5.17 12.26
N GLU A 47 -21.83 5.33 11.14
CA GLU A 47 -21.35 6.11 10.00
C GLU A 47 -21.25 7.59 10.41
N GLY A 48 -20.11 8.22 10.16
CA GLY A 48 -19.89 9.62 10.52
C GLY A 48 -19.70 9.89 12.02
N GLY A 49 -19.50 8.86 12.84
CA GLY A 49 -19.20 9.03 14.26
C GLY A 49 -17.92 9.83 14.53
N THR A 50 -17.74 10.21 15.79
CA THR A 50 -16.63 11.08 16.20
C THR A 50 -15.27 10.49 15.80
N GLY A 51 -14.34 11.35 15.40
CA GLY A 51 -12.99 10.90 15.01
C GLY A 51 -12.85 10.30 13.60
N TRP A 52 -13.92 10.07 12.84
CA TRP A 52 -13.82 9.56 11.46
C TRP A 52 -12.87 10.39 10.58
N THR A 53 -13.05 11.71 10.54
CA THR A 53 -12.18 12.63 9.79
C THR A 53 -10.72 12.53 10.24
N ALA A 54 -10.48 12.46 11.54
CA ALA A 54 -9.13 12.38 12.08
C ALA A 54 -8.48 11.02 11.79
N VAL A 55 -9.21 9.91 11.89
CA VAL A 55 -8.74 8.58 11.50
C VAL A 55 -8.43 8.52 10.01
N ARG A 56 -9.30 9.10 9.18
CA ARG A 56 -9.09 9.21 7.74
C ARG A 56 -7.79 9.94 7.42
N ASP A 57 -7.60 11.11 8.02
CA ASP A 57 -6.50 12.01 7.65
C ASP A 57 -5.17 11.60 8.28
N VAL A 58 -5.17 11.07 9.51
CA VAL A 58 -3.95 10.73 10.26
C VAL A 58 -3.54 9.27 10.09
N LEU A 59 -4.48 8.34 9.90
CA LEU A 59 -4.20 6.91 9.87
C LEU A 59 -4.39 6.32 8.47
N LEU A 60 -5.58 6.47 7.89
CA LEU A 60 -5.95 5.77 6.66
C LEU A 60 -5.22 6.31 5.44
N THR A 61 -5.25 7.62 5.21
CA THR A 61 -4.61 8.24 4.04
C THR A 61 -3.11 7.94 4.01
N PRO A 62 -2.33 8.20 5.09
CA PRO A 62 -0.91 7.86 5.11
C PRO A 62 -0.65 6.36 4.94
N ALA A 63 -1.46 5.48 5.55
CA ALA A 63 -1.29 4.04 5.38
C ALA A 63 -1.48 3.58 3.94
N LEU A 64 -2.43 4.17 3.21
CA LEU A 64 -2.65 3.83 1.80
C LEU A 64 -1.55 4.39 0.90
N GLU A 65 -1.01 5.57 1.22
CA GLU A 65 0.14 6.15 0.53
C GLU A 65 1.38 5.28 0.70
N ASP A 66 1.75 4.98 1.94
CA ASP A 66 2.88 4.10 2.26
C ASP A 66 2.72 2.73 1.57
N HIS A 67 1.51 2.17 1.58
CA HIS A 67 1.22 0.89 0.92
C HIS A 67 1.33 0.97 -0.61
N ALA A 68 0.90 2.08 -1.22
CA ALA A 68 1.06 2.30 -2.66
C ALA A 68 2.55 2.42 -3.04
N ASP A 69 3.34 3.12 -2.23
CA ASP A 69 4.77 3.33 -2.45
C ASP A 69 5.55 2.02 -2.31
N LEU A 70 5.21 1.19 -1.31
CA LEU A 70 5.76 -0.17 -1.18
C LEU A 70 5.43 -1.06 -2.40
N LEU A 71 4.21 -0.99 -2.92
CA LEU A 71 3.83 -1.73 -4.12
C LEU A 71 4.56 -1.21 -5.37
N LEU A 72 4.81 0.10 -5.48
CA LEU A 72 5.59 0.68 -6.57
C LEU A 72 7.03 0.15 -6.55
N THR A 73 7.69 0.16 -5.39
CA THR A 73 9.03 -0.43 -5.24
C THR A 73 9.03 -1.90 -5.63
N SER A 74 8.05 -2.68 -5.16
CA SER A 74 7.96 -4.09 -5.51
C SER A 74 7.68 -4.34 -7.01
N LEU A 75 6.96 -3.44 -7.69
CA LEU A 75 6.73 -3.53 -9.13
C LEU A 75 8.03 -3.25 -9.89
N GLU A 76 8.70 -2.15 -9.57
CA GLU A 76 9.97 -1.75 -10.19
C GLU A 76 11.04 -2.84 -10.07
N GLU A 77 11.22 -3.40 -8.87
CA GLU A 77 12.14 -4.52 -8.64
C GLU A 77 11.85 -5.71 -9.57
N ARG A 78 10.56 -6.04 -9.77
CA ARG A 78 10.14 -7.15 -10.63
C ARG A 78 10.35 -6.86 -12.12
N GLU A 79 10.10 -5.64 -12.56
CA GLU A 79 10.33 -5.25 -13.96
C GLU A 79 11.83 -5.29 -14.29
N VAL A 80 12.67 -4.76 -13.41
CA VAL A 80 14.14 -4.80 -13.54
C VAL A 80 14.66 -6.24 -13.53
N ASP A 81 14.19 -7.08 -12.61
CA ASP A 81 14.55 -8.50 -12.55
C ASP A 81 14.17 -9.24 -13.84
N HIS A 82 12.99 -8.94 -14.38
CA HIS A 82 12.49 -9.57 -15.59
C HIS A 82 13.26 -9.14 -16.84
N ALA A 83 13.55 -7.84 -16.98
CA ALA A 83 14.37 -7.30 -18.06
C ALA A 83 15.79 -7.90 -18.06
N THR A 84 16.38 -8.02 -16.86
CA THR A 84 17.70 -8.64 -16.66
C THR A 84 17.69 -10.11 -17.07
N ARG A 85 16.69 -10.90 -16.65
CA ARG A 85 16.58 -12.32 -17.00
C ARG A 85 16.36 -12.60 -18.49
N ARG A 86 15.78 -11.66 -19.22
CA ARG A 86 15.53 -11.80 -20.67
C ARG A 86 16.68 -11.28 -21.54
N ASP A 87 17.78 -10.83 -20.93
CA ASP A 87 18.93 -10.23 -21.62
C ASP A 87 18.54 -9.05 -22.54
N ILE A 88 17.41 -8.39 -22.20
CA ILE A 88 16.89 -7.24 -22.96
C ILE A 88 17.73 -5.99 -22.67
N VAL A 89 18.61 -6.03 -21.66
CA VAL A 89 19.51 -4.93 -21.31
C VAL A 89 20.80 -5.01 -22.12
N GLY A 90 20.72 -4.65 -23.40
CA GLY A 90 21.90 -4.26 -24.18
C GLY A 90 22.32 -2.82 -23.80
N SER A 91 23.40 -2.68 -23.02
CA SER A 91 24.27 -1.51 -22.69
C SER A 91 23.86 -0.04 -22.88
N GLY A 92 22.62 0.35 -23.23
CA GLY A 92 22.32 1.73 -23.62
C GLY A 92 20.90 2.25 -23.37
N SER A 93 19.97 1.46 -22.83
CA SER A 93 18.65 1.99 -22.49
C SER A 93 18.08 1.32 -21.24
N LEU A 94 18.22 2.01 -20.10
CA LEU A 94 17.45 1.72 -18.89
C LEU A 94 16.00 2.26 -18.99
N GLY A 95 15.67 3.01 -20.05
CA GLY A 95 14.35 3.63 -20.23
C GLY A 95 13.21 2.66 -20.48
N SER A 96 13.48 1.42 -20.90
CA SER A 96 12.45 0.38 -21.13
C SER A 96 12.31 -0.63 -19.99
N ALA A 97 13.16 -0.56 -18.96
CA ALA A 97 13.21 -1.60 -17.92
C ALA A 97 12.14 -1.44 -16.84
N SER A 98 11.46 -0.30 -16.77
CA SER A 98 10.52 0.05 -15.70
C SER A 98 9.33 0.91 -16.18
N GLU A 99 8.92 0.75 -17.44
CA GLU A 99 7.91 1.60 -18.09
C GLU A 99 6.58 1.64 -17.33
N VAL A 100 6.11 0.49 -16.81
CA VAL A 100 4.85 0.45 -16.05
C VAL A 100 5.02 1.08 -14.67
N ALA A 101 6.14 0.82 -13.97
CA ALA A 101 6.36 1.46 -12.68
C ALA A 101 6.51 2.99 -12.81
N ASP A 102 7.12 3.50 -13.89
CA ASP A 102 7.23 4.93 -14.16
C ASP A 102 5.87 5.59 -14.46
N LEU A 103 5.02 4.92 -15.23
CA LEU A 103 3.64 5.34 -15.44
C LEU A 103 2.90 5.42 -14.09
N ARG A 104 2.98 4.36 -13.28
CA ARG A 104 2.29 4.30 -11.98
C ARG A 104 2.83 5.30 -10.97
N ARG A 105 4.13 5.61 -11.02
CA ARG A 105 4.77 6.65 -10.23
C ARG A 105 4.26 8.04 -10.61
N THR A 106 4.03 8.27 -11.89
CA THR A 106 3.40 9.51 -12.37
C THR A 106 1.96 9.64 -11.89
N GLU A 107 1.17 8.55 -11.97
CA GLU A 107 -0.19 8.51 -11.41
C GLU A 107 -0.19 8.76 -9.90
N ARG A 108 0.76 8.17 -9.16
CA ARG A 108 0.93 8.36 -7.71
C ARG A 108 1.20 9.83 -7.35
N ARG A 109 2.09 10.51 -8.09
CA ARG A 109 2.38 11.94 -7.88
C ARG A 109 1.18 12.83 -8.22
N ALA A 110 0.41 12.48 -9.24
CA ALA A 110 -0.79 13.22 -9.60
C ALA A 110 -1.87 13.19 -8.50
N ILE A 111 -1.87 12.17 -7.64
CA ILE A 111 -2.79 12.06 -6.50
C ILE A 111 -2.44 13.05 -5.39
N ASP A 112 -1.17 13.44 -5.23
CA ASP A 112 -0.75 14.40 -4.18
C ASP A 112 -1.32 15.81 -4.41
N GLY A 113 -1.64 16.15 -5.66
CA GLY A 113 -2.30 17.41 -6.02
C GLY A 113 -3.82 17.43 -5.82
N VAL A 114 -4.43 16.34 -5.33
CA VAL A 114 -5.89 16.26 -5.17
C VAL A 114 -6.31 16.82 -3.80
N SER A 115 -6.99 17.97 -3.82
CA SER A 115 -7.41 18.66 -2.60
C SER A 115 -8.58 18.00 -1.86
N ASP A 116 -9.48 17.30 -2.57
CA ASP A 116 -10.60 16.59 -1.94
C ASP A 116 -10.13 15.27 -1.31
N PRO A 117 -10.24 15.09 0.02
CA PRO A 117 -9.78 13.88 0.70
C PRO A 117 -10.49 12.61 0.24
N GLN A 118 -11.78 12.68 -0.11
CA GLN A 118 -12.54 11.50 -0.55
C GLN A 118 -12.12 11.06 -1.95
N GLU A 119 -12.01 11.99 -2.89
CA GLU A 119 -11.48 11.71 -4.22
C GLU A 119 -10.03 11.22 -4.16
N ARG A 120 -9.20 11.79 -3.27
CA ARG A 120 -7.82 11.33 -3.05
C ARG A 120 -7.79 9.86 -2.61
N LEU A 121 -8.58 9.49 -1.60
CA LEU A 121 -8.69 8.10 -1.14
C LEU A 121 -9.20 7.15 -2.24
N LYS A 122 -10.21 7.57 -2.99
CA LYS A 122 -10.76 6.79 -4.10
C LYS A 122 -9.69 6.51 -5.16
N ARG A 123 -8.90 7.52 -5.52
CA ARG A 123 -7.79 7.37 -6.48
C ARG A 123 -6.68 6.49 -5.93
N LEU A 124 -6.28 6.64 -4.66
CA LEU A 124 -5.30 5.76 -4.01
C LEU A 124 -5.75 4.29 -4.05
N ARG A 125 -7.00 4.01 -3.68
CA ARG A 125 -7.55 2.64 -3.73
C ARG A 125 -7.54 2.07 -5.15
N LYS A 126 -7.86 2.89 -6.16
CA LYS A 126 -7.79 2.48 -7.57
C LYS A 126 -6.35 2.18 -7.99
N LEU A 127 -5.40 3.03 -7.62
CA LEU A 127 -3.97 2.84 -7.91
C LEU A 127 -3.44 1.56 -7.26
N ILE A 128 -3.72 1.33 -5.97
CA ILE A 128 -3.31 0.10 -5.27
C ILE A 128 -3.87 -1.15 -5.96
N LYS A 129 -5.13 -1.10 -6.43
CA LYS A 129 -5.73 -2.21 -7.19
C LYS A 129 -4.97 -2.46 -8.49
N ALA A 130 -4.62 -1.40 -9.22
CA ALA A 130 -3.86 -1.50 -10.47
C ALA A 130 -2.44 -2.05 -10.22
N LEU A 131 -1.71 -1.51 -9.25
CA LEU A 131 -0.38 -1.97 -8.86
C LEU A 131 -0.37 -3.47 -8.51
N ARG A 132 -1.35 -3.94 -7.74
CA ARG A 132 -1.48 -5.38 -7.44
C ARG A 132 -1.71 -6.23 -8.69
N ALA A 133 -2.49 -5.74 -9.65
CA ALA A 133 -2.73 -6.44 -10.90
C ALA A 133 -1.46 -6.50 -11.76
N ASP A 134 -0.73 -5.38 -11.85
CA ASP A 134 0.53 -5.28 -12.60
C ASP A 134 1.60 -6.20 -11.99
N ILE A 135 1.74 -6.20 -10.67
CA ILE A 135 2.64 -7.12 -9.93
C ILE A 135 2.29 -8.59 -10.19
N LEU A 136 1.00 -8.92 -10.23
CA LEU A 136 0.53 -10.28 -10.48
C LEU A 136 0.77 -10.72 -11.94
N ALA A 137 0.67 -9.78 -12.88
CA ALA A 137 0.97 -10.03 -14.29
C ALA A 137 2.46 -10.30 -14.53
N HIS A 138 3.34 -9.71 -13.71
CA HIS A 138 4.79 -9.96 -13.74
C HIS A 138 5.22 -11.26 -13.04
N VAL A 139 4.29 -12.04 -12.44
CA VAL A 139 4.60 -13.36 -11.90
C VAL A 139 4.70 -14.38 -13.05
N PRO A 140 5.86 -15.04 -13.25
CA PRO A 140 5.97 -16.07 -14.27
C PRO A 140 5.00 -17.25 -14.01
N PRO A 141 4.45 -17.87 -15.06
CA PRO A 141 3.45 -18.94 -14.95
C PRO A 141 3.93 -20.22 -14.24
N SER A 142 5.22 -20.34 -13.93
CA SER A 142 5.83 -21.53 -13.29
C SER A 142 5.42 -21.75 -11.82
N LEU A 143 4.69 -20.83 -11.19
CA LEU A 143 4.14 -21.01 -9.84
C LEU A 143 2.61 -21.20 -9.82
N ARG A 144 1.95 -21.27 -10.98
CA ARG A 144 0.48 -21.44 -11.07
C ARG A 144 0.02 -22.91 -11.20
N SER A 145 0.93 -23.87 -11.31
CA SER A 145 0.59 -25.29 -11.45
C SER A 145 1.62 -26.16 -10.77
N HIS A 146 1.46 -26.41 -9.47
CA HIS A 146 1.90 -27.62 -8.76
C HIS A 146 0.89 -27.84 -7.63
N GLY A 147 -0.30 -28.28 -8.01
CA GLY A 147 -1.41 -28.53 -7.10
C GLY A 147 -2.54 -29.23 -7.85
N GLY A 148 -2.35 -30.51 -8.16
CA GLY A 148 -3.36 -31.32 -8.81
C GLY A 148 -2.80 -32.52 -9.57
N GLN A 149 -2.05 -33.39 -8.91
CA GLN A 149 -2.09 -34.81 -9.25
C GLN A 149 -3.01 -35.49 -8.23
N ALA A 150 -4.12 -36.02 -8.72
CA ALA A 150 -4.84 -37.18 -8.19
C ALA A 150 -5.57 -37.82 -9.38
#